data_AF-A0A7Y7J0E1-F1
#
_entry.id   AF-A0A7Y7J0E1-F1
#
_cell.length_a   1.000
_cell.length_b   1.000
_cell.length_c   1.000
_cell.angle_alpha   90.00
_cell.angle_beta   90.00
_cell.angle_gamma   90.00
#
_symmetry.space_group_name_H-M   'P 1'
#
loop_
_entity.id
_entity.type
_entity.pdbx_description
1 polymer ?
#
loop_
_entity_poly.entity_id
_entity_poly.type
_entity_poly.pdbx_seq_one_letter_code
_entity_poly.pdbx_strand_id
1 'polypeptide(L)'
;MTAGPPSRTAGRTARFCTGSIMRHVVVMAGTGAIGLMAVFAVDLLNLFYISRLRDPALTAAVGFTGAVGYVQIAVSIGMSIGLGAVTARQI
;
A
#
# COMPACT_ATOMS: atom_id res chain seq x y z
N MET A 1 30.89 19.78 40.90
CA MET A 1 29.77 19.91 39.94
C MET A 1 30.12 19.04 38.73
N THR A 2 30.03 17.72 38.89
CA THR A 2 30.41 16.73 37.86
C THR A 2 29.16 16.37 37.07
N ALA A 3 29.11 16.80 35.80
CA ALA A 3 28.08 16.37 34.87
C ALA A 3 28.12 14.84 34.74
N GLY A 4 27.04 14.17 35.15
CA GLY A 4 26.87 12.74 34.94
C GLY A 4 26.85 12.43 33.43
N PRO A 5 27.32 11.26 33.01
CA PRO A 5 27.34 10.88 31.60
C PRO A 5 25.90 10.85 31.05
N PRO A 6 25.68 11.27 29.79
CA PRO A 6 24.37 11.21 29.18
C PRO A 6 23.91 9.76 29.10
N SER A 7 22.79 9.45 29.76
CA SER A 7 22.08 8.19 29.63
C SER A 7 21.68 8.01 28.17
N ARG A 8 22.43 7.19 27.44
CA ARG A 8 22.04 6.70 26.11
C ARG A 8 20.71 5.98 26.28
N THR A 9 19.62 6.64 25.90
CA THR A 9 18.32 6.00 25.66
C THR A 9 18.61 4.75 24.84
N ALA A 10 18.42 3.57 25.43
CA ALA A 10 18.65 2.29 24.79
C ALA A 10 17.85 2.27 23.49
N GLY A 11 18.56 2.59 22.40
CA GLY A 11 17.98 2.79 21.09
C GLY A 11 17.31 1.49 20.69
N ARG A 12 16.00 1.56 20.41
CA ARG A 12 15.27 0.48 19.76
C ARG A 12 16.06 0.11 18.50
N THR A 13 16.80 -0.99 18.55
CA THR A 13 17.67 -1.43 17.46
C THR A 13 16.85 -1.48 16.18
N ALA A 14 17.31 -0.78 15.13
CA ALA A 14 16.58 -0.70 13.88
C ALA A 14 16.33 -2.11 13.31
N ARG A 15 15.07 -2.53 13.32
CA ARG A 15 14.63 -3.90 13.04
C ARG A 15 14.97 -4.36 11.62
N PHE A 16 15.11 -3.42 10.68
CA PHE A 16 15.44 -3.69 9.28
C PHE A 16 16.92 -3.55 8.93
N CYS A 17 17.78 -3.21 9.91
CA CYS A 17 19.22 -3.07 9.71
C CYS A 17 20.01 -4.31 10.19
N THR A 18 19.33 -5.35 10.68
CA THR A 18 19.95 -6.56 11.23
C THR A 18 19.30 -7.81 10.62
N GLY A 19 20.11 -8.73 10.08
CA GLY A 19 19.64 -10.00 9.49
C GLY A 19 19.69 -10.09 7.96
N SER A 20 19.11 -11.16 7.40
CA SER A 20 19.13 -11.43 5.95
C SER A 20 18.16 -10.53 5.19
N ILE A 21 18.68 -9.78 4.21
CA ILE A 21 17.92 -8.92 3.30
C ILE A 21 16.78 -9.67 2.62
N MET A 22 17.02 -10.93 2.21
CA MET A 22 15.98 -11.72 1.54
C MET A 22 14.77 -12.01 2.42
N ARG A 23 14.98 -12.23 3.72
CA ARG A 23 13.87 -12.43 4.66
C ARG A 23 13.03 -11.15 4.79
N HIS A 24 13.68 -9.99 4.83
CA HIS A 24 12.99 -8.70 4.92
C HIS A 24 12.18 -8.40 3.66
N VAL A 25 12.77 -8.60 2.49
CA VAL A 25 12.09 -8.38 1.20
C VAL A 25 10.89 -9.31 1.07
N VAL A 26 11.03 -10.60 1.40
CA VAL A 26 9.92 -11.56 1.30
C VAL A 26 8.76 -11.21 2.23
N VAL A 27 9.03 -10.80 3.49
CA VAL A 27 7.97 -10.40 4.42
C VAL A 27 7.31 -9.09 3.98
N MET A 28 8.09 -8.08 3.58
CA MET A 28 7.54 -6.80 3.09
C MET A 28 6.72 -6.99 1.82
N ALA A 29 7.28 -7.63 0.79
CA ALA A 29 6.58 -7.89 -0.47
C ALA A 29 5.39 -8.83 -0.28
N GLY A 30 5.51 -9.84 0.59
CA GLY A 30 4.43 -10.78 0.88
C GLY A 30 3.20 -10.11 1.48
N THR A 31 3.38 -9.17 2.42
CA THR A 31 2.24 -8.39 2.95
C THR A 31 1.59 -7.51 1.89
N GLY A 32 2.38 -6.90 0.99
CA GLY A 32 1.86 -6.14 -0.15
C GLY A 32 1.10 -7.01 -1.16
N ALA A 33 1.60 -8.22 -1.44
CA ALA A 33 0.96 -9.17 -2.34
C ALA A 33 -0.41 -9.61 -1.82
N ILE A 34 -0.54 -9.88 -0.51
CA ILE A 34 -1.84 -10.21 0.12
C ILE A 34 -2.84 -9.06 -0.08
N GLY A 35 -2.39 -7.81 0.12
CA GLY A 35 -3.22 -6.62 -0.12
C GLY A 35 -3.70 -6.52 -1.58
N LEU A 36 -2.81 -6.76 -2.55
CA LEU A 36 -3.18 -6.78 -3.97
C LEU A 36 -4.18 -7.89 -4.30
N MET A 37 -4.00 -9.09 -3.74
CA MET A 37 -4.95 -10.19 -3.92
C MET A 37 -6.34 -9.84 -3.37
N ALA A 38 -6.41 -9.11 -2.25
CA ALA A 38 -7.68 -8.66 -1.69
C ALA A 38 -8.42 -7.68 -2.62
N VAL A 39 -7.71 -6.73 -3.22
CA VAL A 39 -8.30 -5.79 -4.20
C VAL A 39 -8.86 -6.53 -5.41
N PHE A 40 -8.08 -7.47 -5.99
CA PHE A 40 -8.54 -8.30 -7.09
C PHE A 40 -9.79 -9.14 -6.74
N ALA A 41 -9.85 -9.71 -5.54
CA ALA A 41 -11.01 -10.46 -5.09
C ALA A 41 -12.25 -9.58 -4.99
N VAL A 42 -12.11 -8.36 -4.45
CA VAL A 42 -13.20 -7.37 -4.38
C VAL A 42 -13.67 -6.97 -5.78
N ASP A 43 -12.76 -6.77 -6.74
CA ASP A 43 -13.12 -6.45 -8.13
C ASP A 43 -13.88 -7.60 -8.80
N LEU A 44 -13.46 -8.85 -8.59
CA LEU A 44 -14.15 -10.03 -9.12
C LEU A 44 -15.55 -10.18 -8.51
N LEU A 45 -15.69 -9.99 -7.20
CA LEU A 45 -16.98 -10.00 -6.51
C LEU A 45 -17.91 -8.89 -7.03
N ASN A 46 -17.36 -7.70 -7.27
CA ASN A 46 -18.10 -6.57 -7.82
C ASN A 46 -18.66 -6.89 -9.22
N LEU A 47 -17.80 -7.39 -10.12
CA LEU A 47 -18.22 -7.78 -11.48
C LEU A 47 -19.17 -8.99 -11.48
N PHE A 48 -18.97 -9.97 -10.61
CA PHE A 48 -19.88 -11.12 -10.45
C PHE A 48 -21.27 -10.67 -9.98
N TYR A 49 -21.34 -9.73 -9.04
CA TYR A 49 -22.59 -9.14 -8.58
C TYR A 49 -23.29 -8.39 -9.71
N ILE A 50 -22.59 -7.46 -10.37
CA ILE A 50 -23.15 -6.66 -11.49
C ILE A 50 -23.61 -7.56 -12.65
N SER A 51 -22.88 -8.62 -12.97
CA SER A 51 -23.24 -9.58 -14.02
C SER A 51 -24.59 -10.26 -13.78
N ARG A 52 -24.98 -10.47 -12.51
CA ARG A 52 -26.29 -11.04 -12.15
C ARG A 52 -27.44 -10.04 -12.28
N LEU A 53 -27.17 -8.74 -12.28
CA LEU A 53 -28.20 -7.70 -12.33
C LEU A 53 -28.78 -7.49 -13.75
N ARG A 54 -28.12 -7.99 -14.81
CA ARG A 54 -28.61 -8.04 -16.22
C ARG A 54 -29.19 -6.73 -16.80
N ASP A 55 -29.04 -5.61 -16.10
CA ASP A 55 -29.52 -4.30 -16.52
C ASP A 55 -28.38 -3.50 -17.20
N PRO A 56 -28.51 -3.18 -18.49
CA PRO A 56 -27.48 -2.45 -19.23
C PRO A 56 -27.23 -1.05 -18.67
N ALA A 57 -28.20 -0.44 -17.98
CA ALA A 57 -28.04 0.89 -17.38
C ALA A 57 -27.01 0.88 -16.23
N LEU A 58 -27.01 -0.16 -15.40
CA LEU A 58 -26.08 -0.29 -14.26
C LEU A 58 -24.65 -0.59 -14.72
N THR A 59 -24.49 -1.36 -15.80
CA THR A 59 -23.17 -1.67 -16.37
C THR A 59 -22.54 -0.42 -17.02
N ALA A 60 -23.35 0.39 -17.70
CA ALA A 60 -22.90 1.68 -18.27
C ALA A 60 -22.50 2.68 -17.17
N ALA A 61 -23.28 2.76 -16.08
CA ALA A 61 -22.98 3.64 -14.95
C ALA A 61 -21.66 3.26 -14.25
N VAL A 62 -21.42 1.98 -13.97
CA VAL A 62 -20.17 1.51 -13.35
C VAL A 62 -18.97 1.73 -14.28
N GLY A 63 -19.14 1.61 -15.60
CA GLY A 63 -18.09 1.96 -16.56
C GLY A 63 -17.69 3.44 -16.50
N PHE A 64 -18.66 4.36 -16.42
CA PHE A 64 -18.39 5.79 -16.29
C PHE A 64 -17.74 6.13 -14.94
N THR A 65 -18.26 5.59 -13.83
CA THR A 65 -17.67 5.78 -12.49
C THR A 65 -16.27 5.19 -12.41
N GLY A 66 -16.02 4.04 -13.03
CA GLY A 66 -14.70 3.41 -13.11
C GLY A 66 -13.69 4.29 -13.83
N ALA A 67 -14.07 4.91 -14.96
CA ALA A 67 -13.19 5.82 -15.70
C ALA A 67 -12.76 7.04 -14.87
N VAL A 68 -13.70 7.67 -14.16
CA VAL A 68 -13.40 8.82 -13.29
C VAL A 68 -12.64 8.40 -12.04
N GLY A 69 -13.03 7.29 -11.41
CA GLY A 69 -12.39 6.75 -10.22
C GLY A 69 -10.93 6.34 -10.46
N TYR A 70 -10.61 5.85 -11.66
CA TYR A 70 -9.24 5.47 -12.02
C TYR A 70 -8.28 6.66 -11.98
N VAL A 71 -8.73 7.86 -12.38
CA VAL A 71 -7.92 9.08 -12.30
C VAL A 71 -7.58 9.41 -10.84
N GLN A 72 -8.57 9.33 -9.94
CA GLN A 72 -8.37 9.58 -8.51
C GLN A 72 -7.41 8.56 -7.87
N ILE A 73 -7.56 7.27 -8.22
CA ILE A 73 -6.69 6.20 -7.73
C ILE A 73 -5.26 6.40 -8.24
N ALA A 74 -5.08 6.74 -9.53
CA ALA A 74 -3.76 6.97 -10.12
C ALA A 74 -3.02 8.13 -9.43
N VAL A 75 -3.70 9.25 -9.18
CA VAL A 75 -3.15 10.39 -8.45
C VAL A 75 -2.73 10.00 -7.03
N SER A 76 -3.57 9.22 -6.34
CA SER A 76 -3.30 8.76 -4.97
C SER A 76 -2.08 7.82 -4.88
N ILE A 77 -1.96 6.87 -5.82
CA ILE A 77 -0.81 5.95 -5.91
C ILE A 77 0.46 6.74 -6.26
N GLY A 78 0.39 7.66 -7.22
CA GLY A 78 1.52 8.50 -7.61
C GLY A 78 2.08 9.32 -6.46
N MET A 79 1.22 9.98 -5.68
CA MET A 79 1.63 10.71 -4.48
C MET A 79 2.25 9.79 -3.42
N SER A 80 1.66 8.62 -3.19
CA SER A 80 2.15 7.66 -2.18
C SER A 80 3.56 7.15 -2.52
N ILE A 81 3.80 6.79 -3.79
CA ILE A 81 5.13 6.35 -4.26
C ILE A 81 6.13 7.50 -4.20
N GLY A 82 5.74 8.71 -4.65
CA GLY A 82 6.60 9.89 -4.61
C GLY A 82 7.05 10.25 -3.21
N LEU A 83 6.12 10.28 -2.24
CA LEU A 83 6.41 10.52 -0.83
C LEU A 83 7.34 9.45 -0.26
N GLY A 84 7.08 8.17 -0.53
CA GLY A 84 7.94 7.06 -0.11
C GLY A 84 9.37 7.19 -0.66
N ALA A 85 9.52 7.53 -1.94
CA ALA A 85 10.83 7.66 -2.58
C ALA A 85 11.63 8.87 -2.09
N VAL A 86 10.98 10.01 -1.81
CA VAL A 86 11.65 11.20 -1.28
C VAL A 86 12.03 11.00 0.18
N THR A 87 11.14 10.45 1.00
CA THR A 87 11.43 10.19 2.43
C THR A 87 12.52 9.13 2.61
N ALA A 88 12.50 8.03 1.84
CA ALA A 88 13.53 7.01 1.90
C ALA A 88 14.93 7.50 1.46
N ARG A 89 15.02 8.60 0.71
CA ARG A 89 16.29 9.23 0.33
C ARG A 89 16.83 10.18 1.40
N GLN A 90 15.93 10.73 2.23
CA GLN A 90 16.26 11.70 3.29
C GLN A 90 16.58 11.01 4.63
N ILE A 91 16.38 9.69 4.71
CA ILE A 91 16.71 8.83 5.86
C ILE A 91 17.96 8.02 5.50
#